data_AF-A0A7X7XUK2-F1
#
_entry.id   AF-A0A7X7XUK2-F1
#
_cell.length_a   1.000
_cell.length_b   1.000
_cell.length_c   1.000
_cell.angle_alpha   90.00
_cell.angle_beta   90.00
_cell.angle_gamma   90.00
#
_symmetry.space_group_name_H-M   'P 1'
#
loop_
_entity.id
_entity.type
_entity.pdbx_description
1 polymer ?
#
loop_
_entity_poly.entity_id
_entity_poly.type
_entity_poly.pdbx_seq_one_letter_code
_entity_poly.pdbx_strand_id
1 'polypeptide(L)'
;MWKKGFYVTGVDSNQEYLNEAIKKSKEEGLKIEFIKEDMRNFYKENCFDFIINMFTSFGFFEKMDDDKRVIENSYISLKNGGKLLIDMLGKEILARIFRERDWYKIEDFTILEERKILGDFEKIESKWIVIKNNEIKEFKIRLRLYSAFEIKSLFKECGFRNIEIYGDLNGSPYDNKASRLIVVGIK
;
A
#
# COMPACT_ATOMS: atom_id res chain seq x y z
N MET A 1 15.79 -3.11 2.62
CA MET A 1 15.76 -4.55 2.94
C MET A 1 16.99 -5.27 2.38
N TRP A 2 17.17 -5.37 1.07
CA TRP A 2 18.29 -6.11 0.49
C TRP A 2 19.69 -5.67 0.98
N LYS A 3 19.99 -4.36 1.02
CA LYS A 3 21.27 -3.83 1.53
C LYS A 3 21.53 -4.18 3.00
N LYS A 4 20.51 -4.67 3.73
CA LYS A 4 20.61 -5.18 5.10
C LYS A 4 20.71 -6.72 5.17
N GLY A 5 20.94 -7.41 4.05
CA GLY A 5 21.15 -8.86 3.97
C GLY A 5 19.90 -9.72 3.79
N PHE A 6 18.74 -9.13 3.51
CA PHE A 6 17.50 -9.89 3.30
C PHE A 6 17.39 -10.45 1.88
N TYR A 7 16.88 -11.68 1.75
CA TYR A 7 16.36 -12.21 0.50
C TYR A 7 15.01 -11.56 0.20
N VAL A 8 14.87 -10.94 -0.97
CA VAL A 8 13.69 -10.14 -1.31
C VAL A 8 13.05 -10.68 -2.57
N THR A 9 11.73 -10.87 -2.50
CA THR A 9 10.86 -11.07 -3.65
C THR A 9 9.98 -9.82 -3.80
N GLY A 10 10.02 -9.19 -4.98
CA GLY A 10 9.13 -8.09 -5.36
C GLY A 10 8.00 -8.59 -6.25
N VAL A 11 6.76 -8.24 -5.91
CA VAL A 11 5.56 -8.64 -6.66
C VAL A 11 4.80 -7.39 -7.06
N ASP A 12 4.50 -7.26 -8.35
CA ASP A 12 3.69 -6.17 -8.88
C ASP A 12 2.92 -6.65 -10.12
N SER A 13 1.75 -6.08 -10.36
CA SER A 13 0.95 -6.35 -11.55
C SER A 13 1.44 -5.54 -12.77
N ASN A 14 2.10 -4.42 -12.52
CA ASN A 14 2.57 -3.49 -13.54
C ASN A 14 3.96 -3.88 -14.04
N GLN A 15 4.03 -4.30 -15.31
CA GLN A 15 5.28 -4.71 -15.95
C GLN A 15 6.29 -3.56 -16.04
N GLU A 16 5.85 -2.32 -16.24
CA GLU A 16 6.75 -1.18 -16.39
C GLU A 16 7.47 -0.89 -15.07
N TYR A 17 6.77 -0.99 -13.94
CA TYR A 17 7.36 -0.83 -12.61
C TYR A 17 8.36 -1.93 -12.30
N LEU A 18 8.04 -3.18 -12.66
CA LEU A 18 8.99 -4.29 -12.53
C LEU A 18 10.23 -4.09 -13.40
N ASN A 19 10.07 -3.64 -14.64
CA ASN A 19 11.20 -3.39 -15.53
C ASN A 19 12.14 -2.32 -14.96
N GLU A 20 11.60 -1.23 -14.42
CA GLU A 20 12.37 -0.19 -13.77
C GLU A 20 13.09 -0.72 -12.51
N ALA A 21 12.39 -1.50 -11.68
CA ALA A 21 12.97 -2.09 -10.48
C ALA A 21 14.10 -3.09 -10.81
N ILE A 22 13.94 -3.91 -11.84
CA ILE A 22 14.97 -4.83 -12.35
C ILE A 22 16.19 -4.07 -12.88
N LYS A 23 15.97 -2.96 -13.59
CA LYS A 23 17.06 -2.13 -14.09
C LYS A 23 17.88 -1.57 -12.92
N LYS A 24 17.23 -0.93 -11.95
CA LYS A 24 17.89 -0.39 -10.74
C LYS A 24 18.57 -1.47 -9.92
N SER A 25 17.96 -2.65 -9.79
CA SER A 25 18.57 -3.76 -9.05
C SER A 25 19.86 -4.24 -9.73
N LYS A 26 19.91 -4.30 -11.06
CA LYS A 26 21.12 -4.65 -11.81
C LYS A 26 22.22 -3.61 -11.67
N GLU A 27 21.87 -2.32 -11.77
CA GLU A 27 22.81 -1.20 -11.61
C GLU A 27 23.47 -1.22 -10.22
N GLU A 28 22.72 -1.58 -9.18
CA GLU A 28 23.24 -1.71 -7.81
C GLU A 28 23.78 -3.11 -7.46
N GLY A 29 23.79 -4.07 -8.41
CA GLY A 29 24.28 -5.44 -8.17
C GLY A 29 23.42 -6.26 -7.20
N LEU A 30 22.15 -5.90 -7.02
CA LEU A 30 21.22 -6.58 -6.10
C LEU A 30 20.62 -7.83 -6.74
N LYS A 31 20.55 -8.92 -5.96
CA LYS A 31 19.86 -10.15 -6.34
C LYS A 31 18.46 -10.17 -5.71
N ILE A 32 17.44 -9.80 -6.48
CA ILE A 32 16.04 -9.73 -6.07
C ILE A 32 15.22 -10.58 -7.07
N GLU A 33 14.31 -11.41 -6.56
CA GLU A 33 13.32 -12.11 -7.38
C GLU A 33 12.18 -11.15 -7.70
N PHE A 34 11.83 -10.96 -8.96
CA PHE A 34 10.69 -10.14 -9.37
C PHE A 34 9.63 -11.00 -10.04
N ILE A 35 8.38 -10.86 -9.60
CA ILE A 35 7.24 -11.66 -10.06
C ILE A 35 6.15 -10.73 -10.56
N LYS A 36 5.68 -10.95 -11.79
CA LYS A 36 4.53 -10.26 -12.35
C LYS A 36 3.26 -11.00 -11.98
N GLU A 37 2.55 -10.52 -10.97
CA GLU A 37 1.29 -11.12 -10.51
C GLU A 37 0.44 -10.10 -9.75
N ASP A 38 -0.89 -10.30 -9.81
CA ASP A 38 -1.83 -9.59 -8.96
C ASP A 38 -1.77 -10.14 -7.52
N MET A 39 -1.66 -9.25 -6.54
CA MET A 39 -1.58 -9.64 -5.12
C MET A 39 -2.79 -10.46 -4.62
N ARG A 40 -3.93 -10.41 -5.30
CA ARG A 40 -5.11 -11.27 -5.01
C ARG A 40 -4.88 -12.73 -5.38
N ASN A 41 -3.92 -13.01 -6.27
CA ASN A 41 -3.60 -14.35 -6.75
C ASN A 41 -2.24 -14.85 -6.22
N PHE A 42 -1.32 -13.94 -5.92
CA PHE A 42 0.01 -14.31 -5.46
C PHE A 42 0.00 -14.84 -4.02
N TYR A 43 0.52 -16.05 -3.82
CA TYR A 43 0.91 -16.57 -2.51
C TYR A 43 2.05 -17.59 -2.66
N LYS A 44 2.88 -17.72 -1.62
CA LYS A 44 3.88 -18.80 -1.48
C LYS A 44 3.84 -19.29 -0.04
N GLU A 45 3.19 -20.41 0.21
CA GLU A 45 2.91 -20.91 1.56
C GLU A 45 4.17 -21.01 2.44
N ASN A 46 4.09 -20.44 3.65
CA ASN A 46 5.14 -20.47 4.68
C ASN A 46 6.55 -20.08 4.17
N CYS A 47 6.63 -19.14 3.22
CA CYS A 47 7.88 -18.78 2.55
C CYS A 47 8.57 -17.58 3.21
N PHE A 48 7.80 -16.60 3.72
CA PHE A 48 8.33 -15.30 4.11
C PHE A 48 8.34 -15.08 5.63
N ASP A 49 9.41 -14.45 6.13
CA ASP A 49 9.50 -13.97 7.52
C ASP A 49 8.77 -12.62 7.68
N PHE A 50 8.79 -11.78 6.64
CA PHE A 50 8.14 -10.47 6.60
C PHE A 50 7.52 -10.22 5.23
N ILE A 51 6.32 -9.64 5.21
CA ILE A 51 5.67 -9.09 4.01
C ILE A 51 5.38 -7.61 4.27
N ILE A 52 5.69 -6.77 3.28
CA ILE A 52 5.45 -5.32 3.36
C ILE A 52 4.62 -4.86 2.15
N ASN A 53 3.54 -4.14 2.41
CA ASN A 53 2.75 -3.41 1.40
C ASN A 53 2.80 -1.92 1.77
N MET A 54 3.38 -1.10 0.90
CA MET A 54 3.80 0.26 1.23
C MET A 54 3.17 1.29 0.29
N PHE A 55 3.14 2.55 0.75
CA PHE A 55 2.74 3.72 -0.05
C PHE A 55 1.29 3.70 -0.52
N THR A 56 0.37 3.20 0.32
CA THR A 56 -1.07 3.11 0.00
C THR A 56 -1.31 2.16 -1.17
N SER A 57 -0.57 1.05 -1.22
CA SER A 57 -0.71 -0.02 -2.23
C SER A 57 -1.83 -1.03 -1.90
N PHE A 58 -2.80 -0.67 -1.05
CA PHE A 58 -3.90 -1.50 -0.59
C PHE A 58 -5.22 -0.74 -0.65
N GLY A 59 -6.33 -1.42 -0.97
CA GLY A 59 -7.66 -0.82 -1.08
C GLY A 59 -8.09 -0.42 -2.51
N PHE A 60 -7.36 -0.82 -3.55
CA PHE A 60 -7.73 -0.51 -4.95
C PHE A 60 -8.92 -1.32 -5.48
N PHE A 61 -9.30 -2.40 -4.80
CA PHE A 61 -10.26 -3.35 -5.35
C PHE A 61 -11.70 -2.90 -5.10
N GLU A 62 -12.56 -3.16 -6.08
CA GLU A 62 -13.97 -2.76 -6.01
C GLU A 62 -14.72 -3.46 -4.88
N LYS A 63 -14.43 -4.75 -4.69
CA LYS A 63 -15.02 -5.64 -3.69
C LYS A 63 -14.13 -5.70 -2.45
N MET A 64 -14.74 -5.63 -1.27
CA MET A 64 -14.02 -5.77 0.00
C MET A 64 -13.39 -7.16 0.16
N ASP A 65 -14.02 -8.20 -0.38
CA ASP A 65 -13.48 -9.56 -0.34
C ASP A 65 -12.15 -9.71 -1.09
N ASP A 66 -11.89 -8.86 -2.08
CA ASP A 66 -10.61 -8.85 -2.79
C ASP A 66 -9.51 -8.27 -1.90
N ASP A 67 -9.80 -7.20 -1.14
CA ASP A 67 -8.87 -6.65 -0.13
C ASP A 67 -8.57 -7.71 0.95
N LYS A 68 -9.63 -8.39 1.44
CA LYS A 68 -9.51 -9.49 2.41
C LYS A 68 -8.61 -10.60 1.89
N ARG A 69 -8.80 -11.02 0.64
CA ARG A 69 -8.00 -12.07 -0.01
C ARG A 69 -6.51 -11.76 -0.03
N VAL A 70 -6.13 -10.49 -0.23
CA VAL A 70 -4.71 -10.10 -0.18
C VAL A 70 -4.11 -10.32 1.21
N ILE A 71 -4.86 -10.01 2.27
CA ILE A 71 -4.43 -10.24 3.65
C ILE A 71 -4.38 -11.76 3.96
N GLU A 72 -5.35 -12.54 3.46
CA GLU A 72 -5.33 -14.01 3.58
C GLU A 72 -4.14 -14.65 2.86
N ASN A 73 -3.88 -14.24 1.61
CA ASN A 73 -2.72 -14.70 0.85
C ASN A 73 -1.40 -14.36 1.55
N SER A 74 -1.34 -13.16 2.14
CA SER A 74 -0.18 -12.75 2.95
C SER A 74 -0.03 -13.62 4.19
N TYR A 75 -1.12 -13.92 4.90
CA TYR A 75 -1.12 -14.82 6.06
C TYR A 75 -0.66 -16.23 5.67
N ILE A 76 -1.18 -16.81 4.58
CA ILE A 76 -0.74 -18.11 4.08
C ILE A 76 0.76 -18.09 3.76
N SER A 77 1.23 -17.00 3.17
CA SER A 77 2.61 -16.90 2.71
C SER A 77 3.64 -16.66 3.82
N LEU A 78 3.21 -16.19 4.99
CA LEU A 78 4.09 -16.01 6.13
C LEU A 78 4.41 -17.32 6.83
N LYS A 79 5.63 -17.48 7.33
CA LYS A 79 5.98 -18.52 8.32
C LYS A 79 5.28 -18.22 9.66
N ASN A 80 5.19 -19.22 10.55
CA ASN A 80 4.73 -18.99 11.92
C ASN A 80 5.60 -17.92 12.62
N GLY A 81 4.96 -16.93 13.23
CA GLY A 81 5.63 -15.76 13.81
C GLY A 81 6.05 -14.69 12.80
N GLY A 82 5.81 -14.92 11.51
CA GLY A 82 6.06 -13.94 10.44
C GLY A 82 5.12 -12.75 10.54
N LYS A 83 5.53 -11.61 9.97
CA LYS A 83 4.81 -10.34 10.11
C LYS A 83 4.34 -9.77 8.78
N LEU A 84 3.13 -9.24 8.77
CA LEU A 84 2.62 -8.39 7.69
C LEU A 84 2.59 -6.94 8.17
N LEU A 85 3.16 -6.04 7.37
CA LEU A 85 3.01 -4.59 7.52
C LEU A 85 2.27 -4.03 6.31
N ILE A 86 1.23 -3.24 6.54
CA ILE A 86 0.57 -2.44 5.51
C ILE A 86 0.63 -0.96 5.91
N ASP A 87 1.08 -0.12 4.99
CA ASP A 87 1.16 1.34 5.11
C ASP A 87 0.19 2.00 4.12
N MET A 88 -0.76 2.77 4.65
CA MET A 88 -1.82 3.42 3.86
C MET A 88 -2.19 4.82 4.38
N LEU A 89 -2.92 5.57 3.57
CA LEU A 89 -3.61 6.76 4.03
C LEU A 89 -4.90 6.36 4.74
N GLY A 90 -4.94 6.49 6.07
CA GLY A 90 -6.11 6.13 6.88
C GLY A 90 -7.24 7.16 6.78
N LYS A 91 -8.47 6.70 7.05
CA LYS A 91 -9.72 7.50 7.02
C LYS A 91 -9.63 8.73 7.93
N GLU A 92 -9.09 8.57 9.13
CA GLU A 92 -8.93 9.62 10.15
C GLU A 92 -7.93 10.68 9.72
N ILE A 93 -6.85 10.26 9.05
CA ILE A 93 -5.83 11.18 8.52
C ILE A 93 -6.43 11.96 7.36
N LEU A 94 -7.06 11.27 6.41
CA LEU A 94 -7.70 11.92 5.27
C LEU A 94 -8.75 12.93 5.73
N ALA A 95 -9.64 12.57 6.67
CA ALA A 95 -10.66 13.48 7.19
C ALA A 95 -10.05 14.78 7.76
N ARG A 96 -8.87 14.70 8.38
CA ARG A 96 -8.16 15.87 8.93
C ARG A 96 -7.53 16.76 7.85
N ILE A 97 -6.99 16.17 6.78
CA ILE A 97 -6.19 16.89 5.77
C ILE A 97 -6.92 17.08 4.44
N PHE A 98 -8.16 16.61 4.31
CA PHE A 98 -8.88 16.53 3.05
C PHE A 98 -8.98 17.89 2.37
N ARG A 99 -8.68 17.88 1.07
CA ARG A 99 -8.93 18.98 0.15
C ARG A 99 -9.51 18.40 -1.13
N GLU A 100 -10.65 18.95 -1.54
CA GLU A 100 -11.34 18.53 -2.78
C GLU A 100 -10.48 18.80 -4.01
N ARG A 101 -9.67 19.87 -3.99
CA ARG A 101 -8.72 20.18 -5.04
C ARG A 101 -7.37 20.49 -4.46
N ASP A 102 -6.33 20.03 -5.13
CA ASP A 102 -4.95 20.27 -4.75
C ASP A 102 -4.04 20.27 -5.97
N TRP A 103 -2.83 20.77 -5.78
CA TRP A 103 -1.81 20.67 -6.81
C TRP A 103 -0.42 20.63 -6.18
N TYR A 104 0.50 19.99 -6.89
CA TYR A 104 1.89 19.92 -6.47
C TYR A 104 2.81 19.76 -7.66
N LYS A 105 4.07 20.17 -7.47
CA LYS A 105 5.12 20.05 -8.47
C LYS A 105 6.11 18.97 -8.01
N ILE A 106 6.37 17.99 -8.87
CA ILE A 106 7.41 16.97 -8.66
C ILE A 106 8.35 17.07 -9.85
N GLU A 107 9.58 17.55 -9.62
CA GLU A 107 10.55 17.80 -10.69
C GLU A 107 9.92 18.67 -11.80
N ASP A 108 9.77 18.12 -13.02
CA ASP A 108 9.19 18.78 -14.18
C ASP A 108 7.69 18.54 -14.37
N PHE A 109 7.07 17.76 -13.48
CA PHE A 109 5.65 17.44 -13.53
C PHE A 109 4.85 18.41 -12.68
N THR A 110 3.77 18.95 -13.24
CA THR A 110 2.69 19.60 -12.49
C THR A 110 1.52 18.65 -12.38
N ILE A 111 1.10 18.34 -11.16
CA ILE A 111 0.00 17.43 -10.90
C ILE A 111 -1.14 18.24 -10.30
N LEU A 112 -2.29 18.21 -10.96
CA LEU A 112 -3.55 18.71 -10.42
C LEU A 112 -4.39 17.52 -9.97
N GLU A 113 -4.93 17.59 -8.77
CA GLU A 113 -5.75 16.52 -8.23
C GLU A 113 -7.13 17.05 -7.83
N GLU A 114 -8.17 16.35 -8.26
CA GLU A 114 -9.53 16.51 -7.75
C GLU A 114 -9.95 15.24 -7.00
N ARG A 115 -10.49 15.40 -5.80
CA ARG A 115 -10.83 14.31 -4.88
C ARG A 115 -12.31 14.35 -4.52
N LYS A 116 -12.94 13.19 -4.44
CA LYS A 116 -14.33 13.04 -4.01
C LYS A 116 -14.44 11.91 -2.99
N ILE A 117 -15.09 12.20 -1.86
CA ILE A 117 -15.48 11.17 -0.89
C ILE A 117 -16.77 10.50 -1.38
N LEU A 118 -16.80 9.17 -1.32
CA LEU A 118 -17.92 8.35 -1.76
C LEU A 118 -18.38 7.44 -0.62
N GLY A 119 -19.70 7.20 -0.55
CA GLY A 119 -20.30 6.24 0.39
C GLY A 119 -19.93 6.50 1.84
N ASP A 120 -20.14 7.73 2.35
CA ASP A 120 -19.90 8.05 3.76
C ASP A 120 -18.48 7.70 4.26
N PHE A 121 -17.46 8.10 3.49
CA PHE A 121 -16.05 7.76 3.71
C PHE A 121 -15.68 6.28 3.47
N GLU A 122 -16.49 5.51 2.76
CA GLU A 122 -16.08 4.18 2.28
C GLU A 122 -14.92 4.25 1.28
N LYS A 123 -14.96 5.23 0.37
CA LYS A 123 -13.99 5.36 -0.71
C LYS A 123 -13.60 6.81 -0.96
N ILE A 124 -12.42 6.99 -1.53
CA ILE A 124 -12.01 8.22 -2.20
C ILE A 124 -11.84 7.94 -3.69
N GLU A 125 -12.40 8.80 -4.53
CA GLU A 125 -12.08 8.87 -5.95
C GLU A 125 -11.16 10.07 -6.17
N SER A 126 -10.00 9.84 -6.77
CA SER A 126 -9.06 10.89 -7.17
C SER A 126 -8.92 10.91 -8.69
N LYS A 127 -9.09 12.09 -9.28
CA LYS A 127 -8.71 12.39 -10.67
C LYS A 127 -7.39 13.15 -10.65
N TRP A 128 -6.37 12.60 -11.30
CA TRP A 128 -5.05 13.19 -11.40
C TRP A 128 -4.84 13.67 -12.83
N ILE A 129 -4.50 14.94 -13.01
CA ILE A 129 -4.10 15.53 -14.28
C ILE A 129 -2.62 15.83 -14.17
N VAL A 130 -1.82 15.03 -14.86
CA VAL A 130 -0.36 15.11 -14.86
C VAL A 130 0.07 15.86 -16.12
N ILE A 131 0.72 16.99 -15.92
CA ILE A 131 1.20 17.88 -16.98
C ILE A 131 2.72 17.84 -16.97
N LYS A 132 3.33 17.51 -18.11
CA LYS A 132 4.77 17.66 -18.34
C LYS A 132 4.99 18.26 -19.72
N ASN A 133 5.70 19.39 -19.76
CA ASN A 133 5.84 20.18 -20.99
C ASN A 133 4.44 20.52 -21.57
N ASN A 134 4.12 20.04 -22.77
CA ASN A 134 2.83 20.20 -23.43
C ASN A 134 1.99 18.90 -23.46
N GLU A 135 2.42 17.86 -22.74
CA GLU A 135 1.68 16.61 -22.62
C GLU A 135 0.83 16.60 -21.35
N ILE A 136 -0.43 16.21 -21.50
CA ILE A 136 -1.38 16.04 -20.40
C ILE A 136 -1.82 14.58 -20.38
N LYS A 137 -1.70 13.95 -19.22
CA LYS A 137 -2.25 12.61 -18.95
C LYS A 137 -3.21 12.68 -17.78
N GLU A 138 -4.36 12.02 -17.94
CA GLU A 138 -5.35 11.90 -16.88
C GLU A 138 -5.38 10.48 -16.32
N PHE A 139 -5.44 10.38 -15.00
CA PHE A 139 -5.62 9.12 -14.29
C PHE A 139 -6.80 9.24 -13.34
N LYS A 140 -7.55 8.16 -13.17
CA LYS A 140 -8.62 8.07 -12.20
C LYS A 140 -8.40 6.86 -11.31
N ILE A 141 -8.35 7.10 -10.02
CA ILE A 141 -8.10 6.07 -9.02
C ILE A 141 -9.24 6.09 -8.02
N ARG A 142 -9.71 4.91 -7.62
CA ARG A 142 -10.61 4.74 -6.49
C ARG A 142 -9.90 3.89 -5.44
N LEU A 143 -9.92 4.36 -4.21
CA LEU A 143 -9.36 3.65 -3.06
C LEU A 143 -10.44 3.49 -2.02
N ARG A 144 -10.55 2.29 -1.46
CA ARG A 144 -11.25 2.07 -0.21
C ARG A 144 -10.48 2.69 0.94
N LEU A 145 -11.19 3.38 1.81
CA LEU A 145 -10.65 4.01 2.99
C LEU A 145 -10.88 3.11 4.19
N TYR A 146 -9.80 2.77 4.89
CA TYR A 146 -9.86 2.06 6.15
C TYR A 146 -9.57 3.02 7.30
N SER A 147 -10.40 2.97 8.32
CA SER A 147 -10.05 3.44 9.67
C SER A 147 -9.07 2.48 10.33
N ALA A 148 -8.41 2.94 11.39
CA ALA A 148 -7.58 2.06 12.22
C ALA A 148 -8.37 0.87 12.78
N PHE A 149 -9.64 1.08 13.12
CA PHE A 149 -10.51 0.04 13.62
C PHE A 149 -10.86 -1.00 12.55
N GLU A 150 -11.23 -0.57 11.34
CA GLU A 150 -11.60 -1.47 10.24
C GLU A 150 -10.42 -2.33 9.80
N ILE A 151 -9.24 -1.74 9.58
CA ILE A 151 -8.07 -2.53 9.13
C ILE A 151 -7.61 -3.52 10.22
N LYS A 152 -7.66 -3.11 11.49
CA LYS A 152 -7.34 -4.00 12.62
C LYS A 152 -8.31 -5.16 12.71
N SER A 153 -9.60 -4.90 12.48
CA SER A 153 -10.64 -5.93 12.47
C SER A 153 -10.43 -6.92 11.32
N LEU A 154 -10.09 -6.42 10.12
CA LEU A 154 -9.79 -7.25 8.96
C LEU A 154 -8.56 -8.14 9.17
N PHE A 155 -7.49 -7.61 9.77
CA PHE A 155 -6.32 -8.41 10.16
C PHE A 155 -6.71 -9.55 11.13
N LYS A 156 -7.53 -9.23 12.14
CA LYS A 156 -7.98 -10.20 13.13
C LYS A 156 -8.83 -11.31 12.49
N GLU A 157 -9.71 -10.94 11.55
CA GLU A 157 -10.54 -11.88 10.80
C GLU A 157 -9.70 -12.86 9.98
N CYS A 158 -8.60 -12.38 9.38
CA CYS A 158 -7.65 -13.22 8.62
C CYS A 158 -6.69 -14.03 9.50
N GLY A 159 -6.84 -13.99 10.83
CA GLY A 159 -6.07 -14.81 11.78
C GLY A 159 -4.83 -14.16 12.37
N PHE A 160 -4.50 -12.91 12.01
CA PHE A 160 -3.37 -12.20 12.60
C PHE A 160 -3.59 -11.91 14.09
N ARG A 161 -2.49 -11.95 14.85
CA ARG A 161 -2.41 -11.66 16.29
C ARG A 161 -1.48 -10.49 16.54
N ASN A 162 -1.50 -9.98 17.77
CA ASN A 162 -0.67 -8.84 18.21
C ASN A 162 -0.72 -7.67 17.22
N ILE A 163 -1.93 -7.26 16.85
CA ILE A 163 -2.15 -6.26 15.81
C ILE A 163 -1.95 -4.86 16.39
N GLU A 164 -0.92 -4.17 15.90
CA GLU A 164 -0.51 -2.84 16.32
C GLU A 164 -0.76 -1.82 15.21
N ILE A 165 -1.10 -0.59 15.60
CA ILE A 165 -1.36 0.52 14.70
C ILE A 165 -0.42 1.67 15.06
N TYR A 166 0.26 2.20 14.06
CA TYR A 166 1.25 3.28 14.18
C TYR A 166 0.91 4.46 13.26
N GLY A 167 1.31 5.66 13.68
CA GLY A 167 1.11 6.92 12.99
C GLY A 167 2.17 7.28 11.94
N ASP A 168 3.29 6.56 11.92
CA ASP A 168 4.37 6.67 10.95
C ASP A 168 5.32 5.46 11.01
N LEU A 169 6.29 5.40 10.09
CA LEU A 169 7.27 4.29 10.00
C LEU A 169 8.31 4.27 11.13
N ASN A 170 8.36 5.31 11.97
CA ASN A 170 9.21 5.33 13.15
C ASN A 170 8.52 4.68 14.36
N GLY A 171 7.27 4.23 14.21
CA GLY A 171 6.51 3.61 15.29
C GLY A 171 5.85 4.61 16.23
N SER A 172 5.63 5.86 15.78
CA SER A 172 4.89 6.83 16.57
C SER A 172 3.45 6.35 16.84
N PRO A 173 2.82 6.78 17.95
CA PRO A 173 1.41 6.48 18.21
C PRO A 173 0.49 6.90 17.07
N TYR A 174 -0.57 6.13 16.84
CA TYR A 174 -1.63 6.53 15.91
C TYR A 174 -2.62 7.47 16.60
N ASP A 175 -2.39 8.78 16.47
CA ASP A 175 -3.20 9.83 17.08
C ASP A 175 -3.56 10.96 16.08
N ASN A 176 -4.04 12.10 16.59
CA ASN A 176 -4.42 13.25 15.77
C ASN A 176 -3.25 13.95 15.06
N LYS A 177 -2.01 13.47 15.21
CA LYS A 177 -0.81 13.91 14.48
C LYS A 177 -0.27 12.84 13.52
N ALA A 178 -0.83 11.62 13.54
CA ALA A 178 -0.43 10.53 12.65
C ALA A 178 -0.40 10.97 11.18
N SER A 179 0.67 10.67 10.46
CA SER A 179 0.83 11.01 9.04
C SER A 179 0.47 9.85 8.11
N ARG A 180 0.55 8.62 8.63
CA ARG A 180 0.23 7.37 7.95
C ARG A 180 -0.57 6.46 8.89
N LEU A 181 -1.40 5.59 8.32
CA LEU A 181 -1.96 4.45 9.04
C LEU A 181 -1.08 3.25 8.72
N ILE A 182 -0.31 2.81 9.71
CA ILE A 182 0.52 1.61 9.57
C ILE A 182 -0.05 0.54 10.47
N VAL A 183 -0.42 -0.59 9.89
CA VAL A 183 -0.85 -1.77 10.64
C VAL A 183 0.22 -2.85 10.54
N VAL A 184 0.52 -3.47 11.68
CA VAL A 184 1.42 -4.63 11.76
C VAL A 184 0.70 -5.76 12.47
N GLY A 185 0.74 -6.96 11.91
CA GLY A 185 0.19 -8.17 12.52
C GLY A 185 1.15 -9.36 12.42
N ILE A 186 1.03 -10.29 13.37
CA ILE A 186 1.85 -11.52 13.46
C ILE A 186 0.97 -12.73 13.12
N LYS A 187 1.50 -13.66 12.31
CA LYS A 187 0.90 -15.00 12.12
C LYS A 187 1.11 -15.89 13.35
#